data_AF-F8AJL7-F1
#
_entry.id   AF-F8AJL7-F1
#
_cell.length_a   1.000
_cell.length_b   1.000
_cell.length_c   1.000
_cell.angle_alpha   90.00
_cell.angle_beta   90.00
_cell.angle_gamma   90.00
#
_symmetry.space_group_name_H-M   'P 1'
#
loop_
_entity.id
_entity.type
_entity.pdbx_description
1 polymer ?
#
loop_
_entity_poly.entity_id
_entity_poly.type
_entity_poly.pdbx_seq_one_letter_code
_entity_poly.pdbx_strand_id
1 'polypeptide(L)'
;MDIFHSKYKTLKYDRNMVIKISGELFQDELCKRCGRCCIVNVYIDPENKSPVITYCKHFDKETKLCKIYKDRFKKEKTCLSMMEAIMAQALPKDCPYVKNIKNYKEPKCYEILRNYEKNNNKNNKL
;
A
#
# COMPACT_ATOMS: atom_id res chain seq x y z
N MET A 1 -27.90 -23.91 18.77
CA MET A 1 -27.91 -23.69 17.30
C MET A 1 -27.29 -22.32 17.08
N ASP A 2 -25.97 -22.26 16.95
CA ASP A 2 -25.25 -20.98 16.95
C ASP A 2 -25.24 -20.34 15.55
N ILE A 3 -25.86 -19.16 15.49
CA ILE A 3 -26.16 -18.35 14.29
C ILE A 3 -24.98 -17.41 14.00
N PHE A 4 -23.77 -17.93 13.81
CA PHE A 4 -22.62 -17.08 13.46
C PHE A 4 -21.86 -17.62 12.24
N HIS A 5 -22.51 -17.56 11.09
CA HIS A 5 -21.85 -17.69 9.78
C HIS A 5 -21.25 -16.34 9.37
N SER A 6 -20.12 -15.95 9.97
CA SER A 6 -19.24 -14.97 9.34
C SER A 6 -18.48 -15.66 8.22
N LYS A 7 -18.67 -15.23 6.96
CA LYS A 7 -17.91 -15.73 5.79
C LYS A 7 -16.39 -15.55 5.93
N TYR A 8 -15.94 -14.71 6.85
CA TYR A 8 -14.53 -14.46 7.13
C TYR A 8 -14.23 -14.82 8.58
N LYS A 9 -13.50 -15.92 8.79
CA LYS A 9 -12.86 -16.19 10.08
C LYS A 9 -11.71 -15.21 10.21
N THR A 10 -11.77 -14.27 11.14
CA THR A 10 -10.63 -13.39 11.45
C THR A 10 -9.42 -14.27 11.76
N LEU A 11 -8.39 -14.21 10.91
CA LEU A 11 -7.15 -14.92 11.16
C LEU A 11 -6.44 -14.24 12.33
N LYS A 12 -6.37 -14.92 13.47
CA LYS A 12 -5.54 -14.50 14.59
C LYS A 12 -4.12 -15.02 14.34
N TYR A 13 -3.14 -14.14 14.41
CA TYR A 13 -1.72 -14.47 14.29
C TYR A 13 -0.90 -13.61 15.24
N ASP A 14 0.28 -14.10 15.62
CA ASP A 14 1.26 -13.27 16.33
C ASP A 14 1.87 -12.29 15.34
N ARG A 15 1.50 -11.02 15.48
CA ARG A 15 1.99 -9.95 14.60
C ARG A 15 3.50 -9.73 14.72
N ASN A 16 4.09 -9.93 15.90
CA ASN A 16 5.53 -9.78 16.09
C ASN A 16 6.29 -10.86 15.30
N MET A 17 5.76 -12.09 15.32
CA MET A 17 6.30 -13.19 14.52
C MET A 17 6.19 -12.89 13.02
N VAL A 18 5.05 -12.37 12.55
CA VAL A 18 4.87 -11.97 11.14
C VAL A 18 5.81 -10.84 10.74
N ILE A 19 6.00 -9.82 11.59
CA ILE A 19 6.96 -8.74 11.33
C ILE A 19 8.38 -9.31 11.20
N LYS A 20 8.79 -10.21 12.11
CA LYS A 20 10.11 -10.84 12.09
C LYS A 20 10.32 -11.62 10.80
N ILE A 21 9.45 -12.57 10.49
CA ILE A 21 9.52 -13.41 9.28
C ILE A 21 9.49 -12.54 8.02
N SER A 22 8.63 -11.51 8.01
CA SER A 22 8.57 -10.58 6.89
C SER A 22 9.88 -9.82 6.68
N GLY A 23 10.62 -9.47 7.74
CA GLY A 23 11.94 -8.84 7.61
C GLY A 23 13.01 -9.79 7.08
N GLU A 24 12.91 -11.08 7.39
CA GLU A 24 13.84 -12.12 6.93
C GLU A 24 13.59 -12.50 5.46
N LEU A 25 12.32 -12.54 5.02
CA LEU A 25 11.95 -12.94 3.66
C LEU A 25 12.04 -11.81 2.62
N PHE A 26 11.79 -10.57 3.02
CA PHE A 26 11.67 -9.44 2.09
C PHE A 26 12.79 -8.43 2.30
N GLN A 27 13.82 -8.54 1.46
CA GLN A 27 14.97 -7.64 1.43
C GLN A 27 14.57 -6.17 1.21
N ASP A 28 15.10 -5.26 2.01
CA ASP A 28 14.80 -3.82 1.95
C ASP A 28 15.36 -3.18 0.65
N GLU A 29 16.40 -3.77 0.05
CA GLU A 29 17.05 -3.31 -1.19
C GLU A 29 16.13 -3.41 -2.41
N LEU A 30 15.13 -4.29 -2.37
CA LEU A 30 14.11 -4.38 -3.41
C LEU A 30 13.18 -3.15 -3.42
N CYS A 31 13.12 -2.39 -2.33
CA CYS A 31 12.27 -1.22 -2.22
C CYS A 31 12.78 -0.06 -3.10
N LYS A 32 11.98 0.32 -4.10
CA LYS A 32 12.25 1.49 -4.96
C LYS A 32 12.00 2.85 -4.30
N ARG A 33 11.71 2.90 -2.99
CA ARG A 33 11.46 4.14 -2.23
C ARG A 33 10.42 5.06 -2.91
N CYS A 34 9.34 4.46 -3.41
CA CYS A 34 8.31 5.17 -4.17
C CYS A 34 7.26 5.87 -3.29
N GLY A 35 7.21 5.58 -1.98
CA GLY A 35 6.25 6.16 -1.03
C GLY A 35 4.83 5.61 -1.10
N ARG A 36 4.52 4.73 -2.06
CA ARG A 36 3.14 4.22 -2.29
C ARG A 36 2.60 3.37 -1.14
N CYS A 37 3.46 2.68 -0.38
CA CYS A 37 3.05 1.97 0.84
C CYS A 37 2.62 2.90 1.98
N CYS A 38 2.91 4.21 1.89
CA CYS A 38 2.48 5.21 2.86
C CYS A 38 1.16 5.91 2.46
N ILE A 39 0.52 5.52 1.36
CA ILE A 39 -0.79 6.04 0.99
C ILE A 39 -1.83 5.45 1.95
N VAL A 40 -2.55 6.34 2.63
CA VAL A 40 -3.65 5.99 3.55
C VAL A 40 -4.98 5.96 2.81
N ASN A 41 -5.21 6.93 1.91
CA ASN A 41 -6.44 7.01 1.12
C ASN A 41 -6.20 7.69 -0.22
N VAL A 42 -7.05 7.34 -1.20
CA VAL A 42 -7.17 8.05 -2.48
C VAL A 42 -8.64 8.22 -2.77
N TYR A 43 -9.06 9.45 -3.04
CA TYR A 43 -10.42 9.77 -3.44
C TYR A 43 -10.41 10.74 -4.62
N ILE A 44 -11.53 10.85 -5.32
CA ILE A 44 -11.71 11.85 -6.38
C ILE A 44 -12.29 13.10 -5.75
N ASP A 45 -11.63 14.23 -5.99
CA ASP A 45 -12.18 15.54 -5.66
C ASP A 45 -13.36 15.83 -6.62
N PRO A 46 -14.56 16.12 -6.07
CA PRO A 46 -15.76 16.32 -6.87
C PRO A 46 -15.71 17.59 -7.73
N GLU A 47 -14.92 18.61 -7.37
CA GLU A 47 -14.89 19.89 -8.06
C GLU A 47 -13.99 19.84 -9.31
N ASN A 48 -12.76 19.35 -9.14
CA ASN A 48 -11.76 19.33 -10.21
C ASN A 48 -11.59 17.95 -10.87
N LYS A 49 -12.32 16.92 -10.41
CA LYS A 49 -12.24 15.53 -10.89
C LYS A 49 -10.83 14.92 -10.84
N SER A 50 -9.96 15.45 -9.98
CA SER A 50 -8.60 14.96 -9.78
C SER A 50 -8.51 14.03 -8.56
N PRO A 51 -7.61 13.03 -8.58
CA PRO A 51 -7.39 12.20 -7.41
C PRO A 51 -6.59 12.96 -6.35
N VAL A 52 -7.12 12.98 -5.13
CA VAL A 52 -6.44 13.47 -3.94
C VAL A 52 -5.87 12.30 -3.16
N ILE A 53 -4.58 12.38 -2.80
CA ILE A 53 -3.85 11.33 -2.10
C ILE A 53 -3.56 11.79 -0.67
N THR A 54 -4.07 11.04 0.30
CA THR A 54 -3.72 11.20 1.72
C THR A 54 -2.58 10.26 2.05
N TYR A 55 -1.47 10.81 2.52
CA TYR A 55 -0.33 10.05 2.99
C TYR A 55 -0.32 9.92 4.51
N CYS A 56 0.36 8.90 5.02
CA CYS A 56 0.72 8.78 6.42
C CYS A 56 1.48 10.05 6.88
N LYS A 57 1.20 10.53 8.09
CA LYS A 57 1.83 11.73 8.69
C LYS A 57 3.37 11.66 8.76
N HIS A 58 3.93 10.45 8.71
CA HIS A 58 5.38 10.23 8.76
C HIS A 58 6.04 10.16 7.38
N PHE A 59 5.26 10.22 6.30
CA PHE A 59 5.78 10.24 4.94
C PHE A 59 6.31 11.63 4.60
N ASP A 60 7.54 11.68 4.14
CA ASP A 60 8.16 12.89 3.62
C ASP A 60 7.99 12.91 2.09
N LYS A 61 7.22 13.88 1.58
CA LYS A 61 6.88 13.96 0.15
C LYS A 61 8.07 14.37 -0.72
N GLU A 62 9.01 15.13 -0.17
CA GLU A 62 10.18 15.62 -0.90
C GLU A 62 11.19 14.49 -1.10
N THR A 63 11.53 13.80 0.00
CA THR A 63 12.51 12.70 -0.03
C THR A 63 11.90 11.37 -0.46
N LYS A 64 10.57 11.23 -0.41
CA LYS A 64 9.81 9.98 -0.60
C LYS A 64 10.15 8.90 0.44
N LEU A 65 10.64 9.31 1.62
CA LEU A 65 11.04 8.41 2.69
C LEU A 65 10.09 8.50 3.89
N CYS A 66 9.98 7.39 4.62
CA CYS A 66 9.29 7.38 5.90
C CYS A 66 10.27 7.80 7.02
N LYS A 67 9.91 8.85 7.77
CA LYS A 67 10.72 9.40 8.85
C LYS A 67 10.93 8.45 10.02
N ILE A 68 10.11 7.40 10.13
CA ILE A 68 10.13 6.42 11.23
C ILE A 68 10.31 4.98 10.73
N TYR A 69 10.82 4.75 9.51
CA TYR A 69 10.77 3.44 8.86
C TYR A 69 11.29 2.28 9.71
N LYS A 70 12.41 2.48 10.45
CA LYS A 70 13.03 1.47 11.32
C LYS A 70 12.15 1.06 12.50
N ASP A 71 11.36 1.98 13.03
CA ASP A 71 10.47 1.77 14.19
C ASP A 71 8.99 1.75 13.80
N ARG A 72 8.67 1.65 12.49
CA ARG A 72 7.34 1.98 11.97
C ARG A 72 6.23 1.17 12.62
N PHE A 73 6.47 -0.10 12.92
CA PHE A 73 5.48 -0.97 13.56
C PHE A 73 5.21 -0.63 15.02
N LYS A 74 6.19 -0.02 15.71
CA LYS A 74 6.04 0.44 17.09
C LYS A 74 5.34 1.79 17.16
N LYS A 75 5.66 2.70 16.24
CA LYS A 75 5.21 4.10 16.23
C LYS A 75 3.91 4.33 15.43
N GLU A 76 3.63 3.48 14.44
CA GLU A 76 2.44 3.56 13.58
C GLU A 76 1.79 2.17 13.44
N LYS A 77 0.68 1.96 14.16
CA LYS A 77 0.02 0.64 14.24
C LYS A 77 -0.55 0.20 12.89
N THR A 78 -0.88 1.13 12.00
CA THR A 78 -1.44 0.84 10.67
C THR A 78 -0.40 0.42 9.63
N CYS A 79 0.90 0.56 9.92
CA CYS A 79 1.95 0.09 9.02
C CYS A 79 1.89 -1.43 8.87
N LEU A 80 1.79 -1.90 7.62
CA LEU A 80 1.81 -3.31 7.28
C LEU A 80 3.25 -3.79 7.07
N SER A 81 3.57 -4.97 7.60
CA SER A 81 4.70 -5.77 7.15
C SER A 81 4.51 -6.14 5.67
N MET A 82 5.58 -6.57 5.00
CA MET A 82 5.47 -6.95 3.59
C MET A 82 4.53 -8.14 3.41
N MET A 83 4.56 -9.10 4.33
CA MET A 83 3.63 -10.24 4.30
C MET A 83 2.18 -9.79 4.47
N GLU A 84 1.89 -8.93 5.46
CA GLU A 84 0.54 -8.35 5.64
C GLU A 84 0.09 -7.56 4.40
N ALA A 85 0.97 -6.73 3.82
CA ALA A 85 0.67 -5.91 2.66
C ALA A 85 0.36 -6.75 1.40
N ILE A 86 1.08 -7.88 1.21
CA ILE A 86 0.83 -8.81 0.11
C ILE A 86 -0.52 -9.52 0.30
N MET A 87 -0.79 -10.05 1.50
CA MET A 87 -2.05 -10.74 1.80
C MET A 87 -3.26 -9.81 1.68
N ALA A 88 -3.10 -8.55 2.12
CA ALA A 88 -4.12 -7.52 2.01
C ALA A 88 -4.21 -6.90 0.61
N GLN A 89 -3.35 -7.33 -0.34
CA GLN A 89 -3.28 -6.75 -1.68
C GLN A 89 -3.14 -5.23 -1.65
N ALA A 90 -2.31 -4.67 -0.75
CA ALA A 90 -2.19 -3.24 -0.49
C ALA A 90 -1.16 -2.51 -1.38
N LEU A 91 -0.38 -3.27 -2.15
CA LEU A 91 0.73 -2.75 -2.97
C LEU A 91 0.29 -2.56 -4.42
N PRO A 92 0.88 -1.60 -5.16
CA PRO A 92 0.64 -1.47 -6.59
C PRO A 92 1.25 -2.66 -7.34
N LYS A 93 0.67 -3.04 -8.48
CA LYS A 93 1.12 -4.23 -9.24
C LYS A 93 2.57 -4.17 -9.74
N ASP A 94 3.12 -2.96 -9.86
CA ASP A 94 4.50 -2.72 -10.29
C ASP A 94 5.50 -2.71 -9.12
N CYS A 95 5.04 -2.90 -7.88
CA CYS A 95 5.90 -2.99 -6.72
C CYS A 95 6.79 -4.24 -6.82
N PRO A 96 8.13 -4.13 -6.62
CA PRO A 96 9.07 -5.24 -6.78
C PRO A 96 8.73 -6.49 -5.95
N TYR A 97 8.06 -6.31 -4.82
CA TYR A 97 7.64 -7.41 -3.94
C TYR A 97 6.46 -8.23 -4.48
N VAL A 98 5.67 -7.70 -5.42
CA VAL A 98 4.45 -8.37 -5.94
C VAL A 98 4.42 -8.52 -7.45
N LYS A 99 5.28 -7.82 -8.20
CA LYS A 99 5.26 -7.80 -9.67
C LYS A 99 5.35 -9.18 -10.34
N ASN A 100 5.94 -10.16 -9.67
CA ASN A 100 6.13 -11.53 -10.17
C ASN A 100 5.11 -12.52 -9.58
N ILE A 101 4.19 -12.07 -8.72
CA ILE A 101 3.15 -12.91 -8.14
C ILE A 101 2.01 -13.05 -9.16
N LYS A 102 1.81 -14.27 -9.64
CA LYS A 102 0.70 -14.58 -10.56
C LYS A 102 -0.63 -14.22 -9.92
N ASN A 103 -1.53 -13.62 -10.69
CA ASN A 103 -2.89 -13.22 -10.28
C ASN A 103 -2.97 -12.22 -9.12
N TYR A 104 -1.88 -11.53 -8.77
CA TYR A 104 -1.94 -10.43 -7.81
C TYR A 104 -2.81 -9.30 -8.35
N LYS A 105 -3.86 -8.93 -7.60
CA LYS A 105 -4.70 -7.76 -7.91
C LYS A 105 -4.26 -6.63 -6.99
N GLU A 106 -3.97 -5.48 -7.57
CA GLU A 106 -3.63 -4.30 -6.81
C GLU A 106 -4.89 -3.55 -6.33
N PRO A 107 -4.76 -2.64 -5.35
CA PRO A 107 -5.85 -1.78 -4.94
C PRO A 107 -6.39 -0.92 -6.08
N LYS A 108 -7.71 -0.75 -6.12
CA LYS A 108 -8.40 0.09 -7.11
C LYS A 108 -7.90 1.54 -7.12
N CYS A 109 -7.39 2.05 -6.00
CA CYS A 109 -6.81 3.40 -5.96
C CYS A 109 -5.66 3.60 -6.96
N TYR A 110 -4.84 2.58 -7.25
CA TYR A 110 -3.76 2.72 -8.23
C TYR A 110 -4.26 2.74 -9.68
N GLU A 111 -5.43 2.15 -9.94
CA GLU A 111 -6.11 2.29 -11.23
C GLU A 111 -6.53 3.74 -11.45
N ILE A 112 -7.16 4.35 -10.44
CA ILE A 112 -7.56 5.76 -10.46
C ILE A 112 -6.36 6.66 -10.76
N LEU A 113 -5.26 6.49 -10.02
CA LEU A 113 -4.06 7.30 -10.17
C LEU A 113 -3.48 7.21 -11.60
N ARG A 114 -3.34 6.00 -12.15
CA ARG A 114 -2.78 5.82 -13.49
C ARG A 114 -3.70 6.34 -14.59
N ASN A 115 -5.01 6.22 -14.44
CA ASN A 115 -5.96 6.74 -15.42
C ASN A 115 -5.89 8.27 -15.47
N TYR A 116 -5.78 8.93 -14.31
CA TYR A 116 -5.57 10.37 -14.23
C TYR A 116 -4.24 10.79 -14.88
N GLU A 117 -3.13 10.12 -14.57
CA GLU A 117 -1.82 10.39 -15.19
C GLU A 117 -1.87 10.26 -16.73
N LYS A 118 -2.51 9.20 -17.25
CA LYS A 118 -2.69 8.99 -18.71
C LYS A 118 -3.49 10.10 -19.36
N ASN A 119 -4.57 10.56 -18.73
CA ASN A 119 -5.44 11.59 -19.29
C ASN A 119 -4.74 12.95 -19.34
N ASN A 120 -4.01 13.32 -18.27
CA ASN A 120 -3.23 14.56 -18.25
C ASN A 120 -2.10 14.54 -19.30
N ASN A 121 -1.41 13.41 -19.46
CA ASN A 121 -0.35 13.28 -20.47
C ASN A 121 -0.87 13.34 -21.91
N LYS A 122 -2.16 13.01 -22.15
CA LYS A 122 -2.80 13.21 -23.46
C LYS A 122 -3.16 14.67 -23.68
N ASN A 123 -3.68 15.35 -22.66
CA ASN A 123 -4.06 16.76 -22.75
C ASN A 123 -2.86 17.69 -22.92
N ASN A 124 -1.69 17.35 -22.37
CA ASN A 124 -0.44 18.12 -22.54
C ASN A 124 0.29 17.87 -23.87
N LYS A 125 -0.27 17.03 -24.76
CA LYS A 125 0.27 16.72 -26.10
C LYS A 125 -0.58 17.29 -27.24
N LEU A 126 -1.65 18.02 -26.94
CA LEU A 126 -2.40 18.88 -27.86
C LEU A 126 -1.96 20.33 -27.65
#